data_AF-A0A8J4AFB9-F1
#
_entry.id   AF-A0A8J4AFB9-F1
#
_cell.length_a   1.000
_cell.length_b   1.000
_cell.length_c   1.000
_cell.angle_alpha   90.00
_cell.angle_beta   90.00
_cell.angle_gamma   90.00
#
_symmetry.space_group_name_H-M   'P 1'
#
loop_
_entity.id
_entity.type
_entity.pdbx_description
1 polymer ?
#
loop_
_entity_poly.entity_id
_entity_poly.type
_entity_poly.pdbx_seq_one_letter_code
_entity_poly.pdbx_strand_id
1 'polypeptide(L)'
;MFAGKSRRRGFGLRAAVVLAATGALVFGGAAAASAKGDDGAKPNSSVKPNSDLPAGVAKIGVKGEVLVNTSAGRQPTPVAEFSLTFTNGDVRDAYCIDYHHPAGKGGTEYTAGKWDTSNVKNLPKIQWILSNSFPNVKDPAEVLKAAKVDTTGMKAREMELDAFAGTQTAIWHYSDGVELTGRYSGRNGLSEADYAAVKAVHDYLVDNAQKGSEPPAPQVSISPKQASGHTGEKVGPFTVTATGVKDVSVTTGNGQVVDADGKPVTSLGNGDKFWVKTDSAGSVTVTASGNGALPTGSVFMVKGHENEFQKLILADTATQKVGATVTVTVTAQPSASPTTAAPSASPSETSAAPASPSASGTAGGGLPVTGTSLPIIIGVALVLLVGGGAAVFMARRRRLTH
;
A
#
# COMPACT_ATOMS: atom_id res chain seq x y z
N MET A 1 39.39 -7.36 56.26
CA MET A 1 39.07 -8.27 57.40
C MET A 1 37.62 -8.70 57.29
N PHE A 2 37.33 -9.91 57.76
CA PHE A 2 36.01 -10.56 57.93
C PHE A 2 35.09 -10.76 56.70
N ALA A 3 34.80 -12.04 56.46
CA ALA A 3 33.78 -12.53 55.55
C ALA A 3 32.51 -12.92 56.32
N GLY A 4 31.36 -12.95 55.63
CA GLY A 4 30.10 -13.49 56.14
C GLY A 4 29.40 -14.29 55.04
N LYS A 5 29.18 -15.59 55.26
CA LYS A 5 28.62 -16.55 54.28
C LYS A 5 27.44 -17.29 54.91
N SER A 6 26.61 -17.92 54.08
CA SER A 6 25.53 -18.88 54.43
C SER A 6 24.15 -18.25 54.75
N ARG A 7 23.00 -18.92 54.56
CA ARG A 7 22.74 -20.26 53.96
C ARG A 7 21.29 -20.40 53.43
N ARG A 8 21.06 -21.46 52.65
CA ARG A 8 19.79 -21.86 51.99
C ARG A 8 18.70 -22.37 52.96
N ARG A 9 17.43 -22.28 52.54
CA ARG A 9 16.33 -23.30 52.52
C ARG A 9 15.00 -22.57 52.16
N GLY A 10 14.03 -23.10 51.41
CA GLY A 10 13.89 -24.40 50.73
C GLY A 10 12.66 -25.18 51.20
N PHE A 11 11.50 -25.03 50.52
CA PHE A 11 10.25 -25.83 50.59
C PHE A 11 9.31 -25.27 49.47
N GLY A 12 8.42 -26.00 48.79
CA GLY A 12 8.11 -27.43 48.71
C GLY A 12 7.05 -27.71 47.62
N LEU A 13 6.95 -28.94 47.14
CA LEU A 13 6.07 -29.38 46.04
C LEU A 13 4.56 -29.20 46.33
N ARG A 14 3.75 -29.05 45.26
CA ARG A 14 2.51 -29.84 45.06
C ARG A 14 2.32 -30.21 43.58
N ALA A 15 1.71 -31.37 43.33
CA ALA A 15 1.44 -31.95 42.01
C ALA A 15 0.01 -32.53 41.93
N ALA A 16 -0.59 -32.49 40.73
CA ALA A 16 -1.71 -33.29 40.23
C ALA A 16 -1.79 -32.99 38.71
N VAL A 17 -1.72 -33.90 37.72
CA VAL A 17 -2.29 -35.24 37.48
C VAL A 17 -3.70 -35.21 36.88
N VAL A 18 -3.71 -35.28 35.54
CA VAL A 18 -4.57 -36.10 34.64
C VAL A 18 -6.11 -35.99 34.74
N LEU A 19 -6.73 -35.64 33.60
CA LEU A 19 -7.77 -36.50 33.00
C LEU A 19 -7.73 -36.41 31.46
N ALA A 20 -7.85 -37.56 30.80
CA ALA A 20 -8.06 -37.65 29.34
C ALA A 20 -9.51 -38.03 29.06
N ALA A 21 -10.08 -37.54 27.96
CA ALA A 21 -11.39 -37.95 27.46
C ALA A 21 -11.36 -38.13 25.94
N THR A 22 -11.14 -39.37 25.50
CA THR A 22 -11.42 -39.81 24.14
C THR A 22 -12.93 -39.92 23.93
N GLY A 23 -13.46 -39.34 22.85
CA GLY A 23 -14.87 -39.43 22.48
C GLY A 23 -15.04 -39.68 20.99
N ALA A 24 -14.94 -40.94 20.58
CA ALA A 24 -15.34 -41.36 19.24
C ALA A 24 -16.82 -41.77 19.24
N LEU A 25 -17.60 -41.28 18.27
CA LEU A 25 -18.92 -41.80 17.92
C LEU A 25 -18.96 -41.98 16.40
N VAL A 26 -19.41 -43.16 15.97
CA VAL A 26 -19.44 -43.59 14.57
C VAL A 26 -20.78 -44.26 14.27
N PHE A 27 -21.23 -44.12 13.02
CA PHE A 27 -22.29 -44.87 12.31
C PHE A 27 -23.76 -44.43 12.37
N GLY A 28 -24.34 -44.36 11.16
CA GLY A 28 -25.78 -44.40 10.85
C GLY A 28 -26.38 -43.08 10.34
N GLY A 29 -26.81 -42.92 9.08
CA GLY A 29 -26.72 -43.77 7.89
C GLY A 29 -27.76 -43.39 6.81
N ALA A 30 -27.41 -43.59 5.51
CA ALA A 30 -28.24 -43.41 4.29
C ALA A 30 -28.68 -41.96 3.92
N ALA A 31 -28.82 -41.53 2.66
CA ALA A 31 -28.34 -41.96 1.32
C ALA A 31 -28.76 -40.84 0.32
N ALA A 32 -28.24 -40.60 -0.90
CA ALA A 32 -27.16 -41.14 -1.76
C ALA A 32 -26.56 -39.94 -2.58
N ALA A 33 -25.77 -40.01 -3.66
CA ALA A 33 -25.16 -41.10 -4.44
C ALA A 33 -23.77 -40.65 -4.98
N SER A 34 -22.94 -41.62 -5.38
CA SER A 34 -21.53 -41.42 -5.75
C SER A 34 -21.30 -40.92 -7.17
N ALA A 35 -20.22 -40.16 -7.38
CA ALA A 35 -19.42 -40.20 -8.60
C ALA A 35 -17.93 -40.09 -8.25
N LYS A 36 -17.22 -41.23 -8.25
CA LYS A 36 -15.76 -41.28 -8.09
C LYS A 36 -15.13 -41.33 -9.49
N GLY A 37 -14.56 -40.20 -9.93
CA GLY A 37 -13.60 -40.15 -11.03
C GLY A 37 -12.21 -39.89 -10.45
N ASP A 38 -11.27 -40.77 -10.72
CA ASP A 38 -9.89 -40.68 -10.24
C ASP A 38 -9.01 -40.22 -11.40
N ASP A 39 -8.68 -38.93 -11.43
CA ASP A 39 -7.79 -38.33 -12.44
C ASP A 39 -6.90 -37.26 -11.79
N GLY A 40 -5.80 -37.73 -11.18
CA GLY A 40 -4.43 -37.27 -11.47
C GLY A 40 -4.00 -35.81 -11.22
N ALA A 41 -4.89 -34.86 -10.98
CA ALA A 41 -4.58 -33.44 -10.85
C ALA A 41 -4.79 -32.96 -9.41
N LYS A 42 -3.68 -32.82 -8.66
CA LYS A 42 -3.69 -31.94 -7.49
C LYS A 42 -4.05 -30.53 -7.98
N PRO A 43 -5.16 -29.90 -7.56
CA PRO A 43 -5.31 -28.47 -7.77
C PRO A 43 -4.20 -27.80 -6.97
N ASN A 44 -3.24 -27.18 -7.66
CA ASN A 44 -2.24 -26.36 -7.00
C ASN A 44 -2.89 -25.03 -6.58
N SER A 45 -3.75 -25.09 -5.56
CA SER A 45 -4.39 -23.94 -4.91
C SER A 45 -3.37 -23.16 -4.04
N SER A 46 -2.20 -22.86 -4.61
CA SER A 46 -1.19 -21.97 -4.05
C SER A 46 -1.38 -20.52 -4.54
N VAL A 47 -2.60 -20.15 -4.91
CA VAL A 47 -2.97 -18.79 -5.33
C VAL A 47 -3.23 -18.00 -4.04
N LYS A 48 -2.29 -17.11 -3.66
CA LYS A 48 -2.40 -16.27 -2.44
C LYS A 48 -2.29 -14.76 -2.72
N PRO A 49 -3.27 -14.12 -3.40
CA PRO A 49 -3.14 -12.76 -3.89
C PRO A 49 -4.15 -11.85 -3.16
N ASN A 50 -3.67 -11.29 -2.05
CA ASN A 50 -4.08 -9.97 -1.58
C ASN A 50 -2.79 -9.32 -1.09
N SER A 51 -1.98 -8.88 -2.06
CA SER A 51 -0.76 -8.12 -1.84
C SER A 51 -1.15 -6.65 -1.78
N ASP A 52 -1.37 -6.16 -0.56
CA ASP A 52 -1.69 -4.74 -0.36
C ASP A 52 -0.50 -3.89 -0.86
N LEU A 53 -0.77 -2.82 -1.62
CA LEU A 53 0.26 -1.87 -1.99
C LEU A 53 0.78 -1.21 -0.69
N PRO A 54 2.10 -1.22 -0.42
CA PRO A 54 2.61 -0.86 0.88
C PRO A 54 2.42 0.64 1.14
N ALA A 55 1.44 0.96 1.99
CA ALA A 55 1.22 2.30 2.49
C ALA A 55 2.40 2.77 3.35
N GLY A 56 2.82 4.02 3.18
CA GLY A 56 3.74 4.65 4.12
C GLY A 56 5.18 4.10 4.13
N VAL A 57 5.67 3.51 3.05
CA VAL A 57 7.12 3.23 2.92
C VAL A 57 7.84 4.49 2.42
N ALA A 58 8.89 4.90 3.13
CA ALA A 58 9.70 6.09 2.83
C ALA A 58 11.17 5.91 3.23
N LYS A 59 12.06 6.73 2.67
CA LYS A 59 13.50 6.75 2.99
C LYS A 59 13.88 8.02 3.74
N ILE A 60 14.63 7.87 4.83
CA ILE A 60 15.10 8.98 5.65
C ILE A 60 16.18 9.81 4.94
N GLY A 61 16.11 11.12 5.08
CA GLY A 61 17.16 12.09 4.78
C GLY A 61 17.24 13.15 5.88
N VAL A 62 18.22 14.04 5.78
CA VAL A 62 18.38 15.21 6.66
C VAL A 62 18.66 16.43 5.77
N LYS A 63 17.95 17.53 5.98
CA LYS A 63 18.11 18.79 5.22
C LYS A 63 19.11 19.75 5.89
N GLY A 64 19.17 19.73 7.20
CA GLY A 64 19.98 20.60 8.04
C GLY A 64 19.86 20.21 9.51
N GLU A 65 20.60 20.89 10.39
CA GLU A 65 20.48 20.73 11.84
C GLU A 65 20.82 22.04 12.57
N VAL A 66 20.25 22.21 13.76
CA VAL A 66 20.63 23.23 14.75
C VAL A 66 20.86 22.57 16.10
N LEU A 67 21.74 23.09 16.94
CA LEU A 67 22.02 22.44 18.23
C LEU A 67 21.27 23.12 19.38
N VAL A 68 20.71 22.33 20.29
CA VAL A 68 19.99 22.81 21.48
C VAL A 68 20.53 22.18 22.77
N ASN A 69 20.44 22.87 23.90
CA ASN A 69 20.90 22.34 25.18
C ASN A 69 19.71 21.71 25.93
N THR A 70 19.72 20.38 26.12
CA THR A 70 18.61 19.62 26.73
C THR A 70 18.93 19.15 28.16
N SER A 71 17.91 18.72 28.91
CA SER A 71 18.09 18.13 30.24
C SER A 71 18.84 16.78 30.22
N ALA A 72 18.85 16.08 29.08
CA ALA A 72 19.40 14.74 28.94
C ALA A 72 20.93 14.69 28.73
N GLY A 73 21.59 15.83 28.47
CA GLY A 73 22.99 15.86 28.05
C GLY A 73 23.81 17.03 28.59
N ARG A 74 25.14 16.85 28.64
CA ARG A 74 26.10 17.94 28.91
C ARG A 74 26.61 18.64 27.63
N GLN A 75 26.30 18.08 26.47
CA GLN A 75 26.66 18.63 25.17
C GLN A 75 25.39 19.10 24.45
N PRO A 76 25.48 20.10 23.55
CA PRO A 76 24.38 20.43 22.65
C PRO A 76 23.95 19.20 21.84
N THR A 77 22.65 19.05 21.66
CA THR A 77 22.01 17.96 20.92
C THR A 77 21.53 18.48 19.56
N PRO A 78 21.81 17.79 18.44
CA PRO A 78 21.30 18.20 17.14
C PRO A 78 19.79 17.97 17.04
N VAL A 79 19.06 19.04 16.73
CA VAL A 79 17.73 19.00 16.12
C VAL A 79 17.94 18.92 14.62
N ALA A 80 17.80 17.73 14.05
CA ALA A 80 17.93 17.51 12.61
C ALA A 80 16.58 17.66 11.90
N GLU A 81 16.56 18.38 10.78
CA GLU A 81 15.42 18.48 9.87
C GLU A 81 15.32 17.19 9.04
N PHE A 82 14.70 16.17 9.63
CA PHE A 82 14.49 14.90 8.95
C PHE A 82 13.50 15.03 7.80
N SER A 83 13.80 14.38 6.68
CA SER A 83 12.89 14.25 5.55
C SER A 83 12.59 12.78 5.26
N LEU A 84 11.36 12.51 4.83
CA LEU A 84 10.90 11.21 4.36
C LEU A 84 10.61 11.32 2.86
N THR A 85 11.42 10.62 2.05
CA THR A 85 11.22 10.49 0.61
C THR A 85 10.39 9.24 0.31
N PHE A 86 9.17 9.44 -0.18
CA PHE A 86 8.21 8.38 -0.48
C PHE A 86 8.47 7.72 -1.84
N THR A 87 7.84 6.56 -2.07
CA THR A 87 8.05 5.74 -3.28
C THR A 87 7.56 6.41 -4.57
N ASN A 88 6.64 7.38 -4.47
CA ASN A 88 6.18 8.24 -5.57
C ASN A 88 7.08 9.48 -5.80
N GLY A 89 8.17 9.64 -5.04
CA GLY A 89 9.05 10.81 -5.08
C GLY A 89 8.58 12.00 -4.25
N ASP A 90 7.46 11.90 -3.54
CA ASP A 90 7.00 12.93 -2.61
C ASP A 90 7.99 13.05 -1.43
N VAL A 91 8.33 14.27 -1.00
CA VAL A 91 9.26 14.51 0.12
C VAL A 91 8.56 15.37 1.17
N ARG A 92 8.48 14.88 2.40
CA ARG A 92 7.92 15.63 3.54
C ARG A 92 8.86 15.63 4.73
N ASP A 93 8.74 16.66 5.54
CA ASP A 93 9.46 16.76 6.79
C ASP A 93 8.88 15.83 7.85
N ALA A 94 9.73 15.43 8.78
CA ALA A 94 9.40 14.56 9.89
C ALA A 94 10.12 15.01 11.16
N TYR A 95 9.51 14.73 12.30
CA TYR A 95 10.12 14.93 13.62
C TYR A 95 10.54 13.60 14.23
N CYS A 96 11.60 13.63 15.05
CA CYS A 96 11.95 12.56 15.95
C CYS A 96 10.94 12.47 17.10
N ILE A 97 10.51 11.26 17.45
CA ILE A 97 9.62 10.96 18.60
C ILE A 97 10.22 9.90 19.53
N ASP A 98 11.54 9.73 19.48
CA ASP A 98 12.31 8.75 20.24
C ASP A 98 13.75 9.24 20.41
N TYR A 99 13.96 10.14 21.37
CA TYR A 99 15.20 10.87 21.60
C TYR A 99 16.42 9.97 21.86
N HIS A 100 16.20 8.77 22.41
CA HIS A 100 17.26 7.93 22.98
C HIS A 100 17.93 6.98 21.97
N HIS A 101 17.38 6.86 20.76
CA HIS A 101 17.92 6.00 19.71
C HIS A 101 18.54 6.84 18.57
N PRO A 102 19.51 6.30 17.82
CA PRO A 102 20.09 7.01 16.68
C PRO A 102 19.15 7.05 15.48
N ALA A 103 19.29 8.09 14.64
CA ALA A 103 18.68 8.12 13.31
C ALA A 103 19.21 6.98 12.42
N GLY A 104 18.34 6.49 11.53
CA GLY A 104 18.78 5.67 10.41
C GLY A 104 19.72 6.46 9.51
N LYS A 105 20.72 5.80 8.90
CA LYS A 105 21.59 6.44 7.90
C LYS A 105 20.76 6.93 6.71
N GLY A 106 21.20 7.98 6.01
CA GLY A 106 20.53 8.49 4.82
C GLY A 106 20.20 7.37 3.82
N GLY A 107 18.94 7.30 3.40
CA GLY A 107 18.41 6.23 2.55
C GLY A 107 17.85 5.00 3.29
N THR A 108 17.99 4.89 4.61
CA THR A 108 17.34 3.83 5.43
C THR A 108 15.83 3.89 5.24
N GLU A 109 15.22 2.72 5.05
CA GLU A 109 13.78 2.59 4.81
C GLU A 109 12.99 2.51 6.12
N TYR A 110 11.96 3.34 6.21
CA TYR A 110 10.99 3.40 7.30
C TYR A 110 9.62 3.02 6.74
N THR A 111 8.85 2.29 7.52
CA THR A 111 7.46 1.92 7.21
C THR A 111 6.52 2.60 8.20
N ALA A 112 5.37 3.08 7.71
CA ALA A 112 4.34 3.63 8.58
C ALA A 112 3.77 2.56 9.53
N GLY A 113 3.59 2.93 10.79
CA GLY A 113 3.04 2.10 11.87
C GLY A 113 1.84 2.76 12.53
N LYS A 114 1.20 2.02 13.45
CA LYS A 114 0.15 2.56 14.33
C LYS A 114 0.78 3.20 15.57
N TRP A 115 0.09 4.18 16.14
CA TRP A 115 0.47 4.80 17.41
C TRP A 115 0.69 3.77 18.52
N ASP A 116 -0.26 2.85 18.71
CA ASP A 116 -0.17 1.77 19.70
C ASP A 116 1.08 0.90 19.50
N THR A 117 1.33 0.45 18.27
CA THR A 117 2.50 -0.38 17.94
C THR A 117 3.84 0.35 18.09
N SER A 118 3.85 1.68 18.09
CA SER A 118 5.08 2.47 18.25
C SER A 118 5.59 2.51 19.69
N ASN A 119 4.72 2.26 20.68
CA ASN A 119 5.01 2.42 22.12
C ASN A 119 5.48 3.83 22.54
N VAL A 120 5.28 4.86 21.70
CA VAL A 120 5.64 6.24 22.01
C VAL A 120 4.59 6.89 22.92
N LYS A 121 5.07 7.60 23.95
CA LYS A 121 4.21 8.26 24.95
C LYS A 121 3.55 9.51 24.37
N ASN A 122 2.38 9.84 24.89
CA ASN A 122 1.69 11.11 24.66
C ASN A 122 1.48 11.52 23.19
N LEU A 123 1.43 10.56 22.25
CA LEU A 123 1.12 10.85 20.83
C LEU A 123 -0.12 11.73 20.61
N PRO A 124 -1.22 11.64 21.40
CA PRO A 124 -2.31 12.63 21.36
C PRO A 124 -1.87 14.10 21.55
N LYS A 125 -0.91 14.38 22.44
CA LYS A 125 -0.36 15.73 22.67
C LYS A 125 0.55 16.15 21.53
N ILE A 126 1.39 15.24 21.05
CA ILE A 126 2.25 15.43 19.89
C ILE A 126 1.41 15.75 18.65
N GLN A 127 0.29 15.07 18.42
CA GLN A 127 -0.62 15.37 17.31
C GLN A 127 -1.15 16.81 17.34
N TRP A 128 -1.48 17.31 18.53
CA TRP A 128 -1.89 18.71 18.66
C TRP A 128 -0.75 19.65 18.29
N ILE A 129 0.48 19.38 18.77
CA ILE A 129 1.67 20.16 18.42
C ILE A 129 1.89 20.17 16.91
N LEU A 130 1.89 19.00 16.28
CA LEU A 130 2.02 18.85 14.82
C LEU A 130 0.92 19.58 14.06
N SER A 131 -0.31 19.61 14.57
CA SER A 131 -1.42 20.29 13.91
C SER A 131 -1.36 21.82 14.01
N ASN A 132 -0.73 22.35 15.08
CA ASN A 132 -0.70 23.78 15.43
C ASN A 132 0.69 24.41 15.28
N SER A 133 1.63 23.73 14.60
CA SER A 133 2.99 24.23 14.40
C SER A 133 3.52 23.96 12.98
N PHE A 134 4.71 24.49 12.70
CA PHE A 134 5.42 24.32 11.44
C PHE A 134 5.79 22.83 11.24
N PRO A 135 5.79 22.29 10.01
CA PRO A 135 5.36 22.88 8.75
C PRO A 135 3.90 22.58 8.40
N ASN A 136 3.08 22.07 9.32
CA ASN A 136 1.64 21.91 9.06
C ASN A 136 0.95 23.29 8.97
N VAL A 137 1.23 24.16 9.94
CA VAL A 137 1.11 25.62 9.81
C VAL A 137 2.20 26.09 8.85
N LYS A 138 1.81 26.64 7.69
CA LYS A 138 2.74 26.85 6.56
C LYS A 138 3.65 28.05 6.73
N ASP A 139 3.18 29.11 7.38
CA ASP A 139 3.99 30.28 7.71
C ASP A 139 4.60 30.10 9.12
N PRO A 140 5.93 29.92 9.26
CA PRO A 140 6.56 29.84 10.57
C PRO A 140 6.39 31.13 11.39
N ALA A 141 6.16 32.28 10.74
CA ALA A 141 5.90 33.53 11.45
C ALA A 141 4.56 33.51 12.22
N GLU A 142 3.57 32.71 11.81
CA GLU A 142 2.32 32.52 12.59
C GLU A 142 2.61 31.80 13.91
N VAL A 143 3.45 30.77 13.89
CA VAL A 143 3.88 29.99 15.07
C VAL A 143 4.67 30.88 16.03
N LEU A 144 5.63 31.65 15.51
CA LEU A 144 6.46 32.57 16.29
C LEU A 144 5.62 33.68 16.94
N LYS A 145 4.65 34.27 16.21
CA LYS A 145 3.73 35.27 16.78
C LYS A 145 2.80 34.70 17.83
N ALA A 146 2.32 33.46 17.66
CA ALA A 146 1.54 32.76 18.69
C ALA A 146 2.37 32.54 19.97
N ALA A 147 3.66 32.23 19.82
CA ALA A 147 4.66 32.18 20.88
C ALA A 147 5.14 33.57 21.40
N LYS A 148 4.57 34.67 20.89
CA LYS A 148 4.89 36.07 21.26
C LYS A 148 6.32 36.51 20.93
N VAL A 149 6.94 35.90 19.93
CA VAL A 149 8.23 36.32 19.36
C VAL A 149 7.99 37.47 18.36
N ASP A 150 8.79 38.53 18.44
CA ASP A 150 8.81 39.58 17.41
C ASP A 150 9.58 39.08 16.18
N THR A 151 8.89 38.96 15.04
CA THR A 151 9.47 38.50 13.78
C THR A 151 10.05 39.64 12.93
N THR A 152 10.08 40.87 13.44
CA THR A 152 10.50 42.06 12.67
C THR A 152 11.98 41.98 12.29
N GLY A 153 12.26 41.85 10.99
CA GLY A 153 13.62 41.78 10.45
C GLY A 153 14.27 40.39 10.43
N MET A 154 13.59 39.36 10.95
CA MET A 154 14.03 37.96 10.80
C MET A 154 13.97 37.51 9.34
N LYS A 155 14.92 36.68 8.90
CA LYS A 155 14.85 36.03 7.58
C LYS A 155 13.90 34.84 7.62
N ALA A 156 13.28 34.51 6.48
CA ALA A 156 12.39 33.36 6.35
C ALA A 156 13.03 32.05 6.89
N ARG A 157 14.29 31.79 6.55
CA ARG A 157 15.01 30.59 6.98
C ARG A 157 15.33 30.57 8.49
N GLU A 158 15.51 31.73 9.11
CA GLU A 158 15.70 31.83 10.57
C GLU A 158 14.37 31.47 11.25
N MET A 159 13.26 32.04 10.78
CA MET A 159 11.92 31.71 11.29
C MET A 159 11.56 30.23 11.12
N GLU A 160 11.86 29.63 9.97
CA GLU A 160 11.68 28.18 9.73
C GLU A 160 12.44 27.34 10.77
N LEU A 161 13.72 27.63 10.99
CA LEU A 161 14.57 26.88 11.91
C LEU A 161 14.12 27.04 13.36
N ASP A 162 13.73 28.25 13.76
CA ASP A 162 13.27 28.52 15.12
C ASP A 162 11.95 27.83 15.43
N ALA A 163 10.99 27.92 14.50
CA ALA A 163 9.72 27.23 14.60
C ALA A 163 9.91 25.70 14.58
N PHE A 164 10.77 25.18 13.69
CA PHE A 164 11.05 23.75 13.61
C PHE A 164 11.70 23.22 14.89
N ALA A 165 12.70 23.92 15.44
CA ALA A 165 13.41 23.46 16.63
C ALA A 165 12.61 23.62 17.93
N GLY A 166 11.81 24.66 18.06
CA GLY A 166 10.84 24.78 19.14
C GLY A 166 9.80 23.64 19.09
N THR A 167 9.37 23.26 17.89
CA THR A 167 8.44 22.13 17.68
C THR A 167 9.09 20.78 18.04
N GLN A 168 10.28 20.48 17.51
CA GLN A 168 10.99 19.23 17.81
C GLN A 168 11.24 19.05 19.31
N THR A 169 11.63 20.12 20.00
CA THR A 169 11.90 20.05 21.44
C THR A 169 10.62 19.89 22.26
N ALA A 170 9.52 20.56 21.88
CA ALA A 170 8.21 20.34 22.51
C ALA A 170 7.67 18.92 22.28
N ILE A 171 8.02 18.29 21.15
CA ILE A 171 7.72 16.87 20.90
C ILE A 171 8.51 15.97 21.87
N TRP A 172 9.82 16.20 22.04
CA TRP A 172 10.66 15.43 22.97
C TRP A 172 10.26 15.55 24.45
N HIS A 173 9.71 16.69 24.86
CA HIS A 173 9.06 16.82 26.17
C HIS A 173 7.95 15.76 26.35
N TYR A 174 7.11 15.55 25.34
CA TYR A 174 5.99 14.62 25.41
C TYR A 174 6.36 13.16 25.12
N SER A 175 7.25 12.86 24.17
CA SER A 175 7.64 11.47 23.83
C SER A 175 8.60 10.86 24.87
N ASP A 176 9.60 11.64 25.29
CA ASP A 176 10.76 11.15 26.05
C ASP A 176 10.86 11.74 27.47
N GLY A 177 10.24 12.90 27.72
CA GLY A 177 10.41 13.65 28.97
C GLY A 177 11.71 14.46 29.00
N VAL A 178 12.21 14.86 27.83
CA VAL A 178 13.44 15.65 27.68
C VAL A 178 13.08 17.12 27.52
N GLU A 179 13.66 17.97 28.38
CA GLU A 179 13.35 19.40 28.45
C GLU A 179 14.37 20.23 27.68
N LEU A 180 13.90 21.25 26.96
CA LEU A 180 14.76 22.30 26.43
C LEU A 180 15.21 23.23 27.56
N THR A 181 16.52 23.34 27.78
CA THR A 181 17.06 24.24 28.81
C THR A 181 17.19 25.67 28.30
N GLY A 182 16.96 26.66 29.17
CA GLY A 182 17.17 28.08 28.84
C GLY A 182 18.64 28.52 28.76
N ARG A 183 19.61 27.59 28.64
CA ARG A 183 21.03 27.94 28.55
C ARG A 183 21.45 28.09 27.09
N TYR A 184 21.78 29.31 26.69
CA TYR A 184 22.56 29.55 25.47
C TYR A 184 24.04 29.21 25.70
N SER A 185 24.74 28.70 24.68
CA SER A 185 26.14 28.25 24.79
C SER A 185 27.07 28.77 23.69
N GLY A 186 26.57 29.59 22.74
CA GLY A 186 27.34 30.14 21.61
C GLY A 186 27.83 29.13 20.57
N ARG A 187 27.77 27.82 20.85
CA ARG A 187 28.29 26.73 20.00
C ARG A 187 27.20 26.06 19.15
N ASN A 188 26.03 26.67 19.07
CA ASN A 188 24.80 26.00 18.66
C ASN A 188 24.39 26.23 17.18
N GLY A 189 25.12 27.09 16.45
CA GLY A 189 24.72 27.56 15.11
C GLY A 189 23.64 28.65 15.12
N LEU A 190 22.93 28.79 16.24
CA LEU A 190 21.90 29.81 16.50
C LEU A 190 22.49 31.06 17.19
N SER A 191 21.90 32.22 16.95
CA SER A 191 22.09 33.41 17.77
C SER A 191 21.40 33.26 19.15
N GLU A 192 21.68 34.17 20.08
CA GLU A 192 20.98 34.19 21.38
C GLU A 192 19.49 34.54 21.23
N ALA A 193 19.15 35.38 20.25
CA ALA A 193 17.76 35.73 19.92
C ALA A 193 17.00 34.53 19.32
N ASP A 194 17.62 33.83 18.38
CA ASP A 194 17.07 32.62 17.75
C ASP A 194 16.83 31.54 18.82
N TYR A 195 17.79 31.34 19.73
CA TYR A 195 17.62 30.40 20.85
C TYR A 195 16.47 30.80 21.80
N ALA A 196 16.26 32.09 22.03
CA ALA A 196 15.11 32.58 22.79
C ALA A 196 13.79 32.37 22.04
N ALA A 197 13.76 32.54 20.71
CA ALA A 197 12.61 32.25 19.86
C ALA A 197 12.25 30.75 19.87
N VAL A 198 13.24 29.86 19.70
CA VAL A 198 13.11 28.41 19.87
C VAL A 198 12.49 28.05 21.23
N LYS A 199 12.99 28.67 22.32
CA LYS A 199 12.46 28.42 23.67
C LYS A 199 11.02 28.93 23.85
N ALA A 200 10.69 30.09 23.29
CA ALA A 200 9.33 30.62 23.32
C ALA A 200 8.33 29.72 22.57
N VAL A 201 8.71 29.22 21.38
CA VAL A 201 7.89 28.28 20.61
C VAL A 201 7.73 26.94 21.36
N HIS A 202 8.80 26.41 21.94
CA HIS A 202 8.74 25.23 22.81
C HIS A 202 7.72 25.40 23.94
N ASP A 203 7.84 26.48 24.72
CA ASP A 203 7.00 26.72 25.89
C ASP A 203 5.53 26.92 25.50
N TYR A 204 5.28 27.72 24.46
CA TYR A 204 3.94 27.89 23.90
C TYR A 204 3.29 26.55 23.51
N LEU A 205 4.02 25.69 22.81
CA LEU A 205 3.50 24.39 22.37
C LEU A 205 3.29 23.42 23.54
N VAL A 206 4.20 23.38 24.51
CA VAL A 206 4.08 22.53 25.71
C VAL A 206 2.87 22.92 26.56
N ASP A 207 2.73 24.22 26.86
CA ASP A 207 1.68 24.77 27.72
C ASP A 207 0.28 24.64 27.11
N ASN A 208 0.15 24.77 25.78
CA ASN A 208 -1.15 24.78 25.10
C ASN A 208 -1.59 23.40 24.57
N ALA A 209 -0.72 22.39 24.56
CA ALA A 209 -1.02 21.12 23.91
C ALA A 209 -2.28 20.42 24.47
N GLN A 210 -3.16 19.99 23.57
CA GLN A 210 -4.38 19.25 23.89
C GLN A 210 -4.30 17.81 23.35
N LYS A 211 -5.32 16.97 23.59
CA LYS A 211 -5.35 15.59 23.07
C LYS A 211 -5.99 15.57 21.66
N GLY A 212 -5.17 15.37 20.63
CA GLY A 212 -5.62 14.95 19.30
C GLY A 212 -5.86 13.43 19.21
N SER A 213 -6.48 13.00 18.11
CA SER A 213 -6.72 11.59 17.77
C SER A 213 -5.67 11.05 16.79
N GLU A 214 -5.43 9.73 16.77
CA GLU A 214 -4.63 9.10 15.71
C GLU A 214 -5.28 9.40 14.35
N PRO A 215 -4.57 10.05 13.43
CA PRO A 215 -5.15 10.46 12.16
C PRO A 215 -5.22 9.25 11.22
N PRO A 216 -6.35 9.03 10.51
CA PRO A 216 -6.57 7.78 9.78
C PRO A 216 -5.62 7.66 8.58
N ALA A 217 -4.83 6.58 8.55
CA ALA A 217 -4.02 6.24 7.39
C ALA A 217 -4.90 5.89 6.17
N PRO A 218 -4.48 6.25 4.95
CA PRO A 218 -5.20 5.90 3.74
C PRO A 218 -5.12 4.39 3.49
N GLN A 219 -6.22 3.80 3.03
CA GLN A 219 -6.31 2.37 2.74
C GLN A 219 -7.32 2.09 1.63
N VAL A 220 -7.09 1.01 0.89
CA VAL A 220 -8.00 0.42 -0.09
C VAL A 220 -7.97 -1.09 0.14
N SER A 221 -9.14 -1.72 0.18
CA SER A 221 -9.29 -3.17 0.32
C SER A 221 -10.46 -3.68 -0.52
N ILE A 222 -10.44 -4.98 -0.85
CA ILE A 222 -11.47 -5.64 -1.66
C ILE A 222 -12.00 -6.85 -0.88
N SER A 223 -13.31 -7.05 -0.90
CA SER A 223 -13.96 -8.22 -0.28
C SER A 223 -15.06 -8.81 -1.18
N PRO A 224 -15.14 -10.13 -1.39
CA PRO A 224 -14.23 -11.16 -0.86
C PRO A 224 -12.84 -11.10 -1.52
N LYS A 225 -11.84 -11.72 -0.88
CA LYS A 225 -10.43 -11.70 -1.36
C LYS A 225 -10.15 -12.60 -2.58
N GLN A 226 -11.12 -13.44 -2.95
CA GLN A 226 -11.05 -14.32 -4.11
C GLN A 226 -12.47 -14.80 -4.46
N ALA A 227 -12.69 -15.20 -5.71
CA ALA A 227 -13.88 -15.94 -6.13
C ALA A 227 -13.55 -16.87 -7.31
N SER A 228 -14.51 -17.72 -7.67
CA SER A 228 -14.40 -18.61 -8.83
C SER A 228 -15.71 -18.66 -9.61
N GLY A 229 -15.63 -18.97 -10.90
CA GLY A 229 -16.79 -19.12 -11.80
C GLY A 229 -16.36 -19.64 -13.18
N HIS A 230 -17.24 -19.58 -14.17
CA HIS A 230 -16.98 -20.09 -15.52
C HIS A 230 -16.74 -18.99 -16.56
N THR A 231 -16.12 -19.37 -17.68
CA THR A 231 -15.93 -18.49 -18.84
C THR A 231 -17.25 -17.90 -19.33
N GLY A 232 -17.31 -16.59 -19.47
CA GLY A 232 -18.51 -15.83 -19.88
C GLY A 232 -19.39 -15.35 -18.72
N GLU A 233 -19.26 -15.91 -17.52
CA GLU A 233 -20.01 -15.49 -16.33
C GLU A 233 -19.48 -14.14 -15.76
N LYS A 234 -20.34 -13.43 -15.00
CA LYS A 234 -19.94 -12.30 -14.16
C LYS A 234 -19.58 -12.83 -12.76
N VAL A 235 -18.30 -12.98 -12.47
CA VAL A 235 -17.82 -13.52 -11.19
C VAL A 235 -17.67 -12.39 -10.16
N GLY A 236 -18.35 -12.51 -9.02
CA GLY A 236 -18.46 -11.47 -7.99
C GLY A 236 -19.79 -11.59 -7.21
N PRO A 237 -20.27 -10.55 -6.51
CA PRO A 237 -19.67 -9.21 -6.42
C PRO A 237 -18.42 -9.15 -5.54
N PHE A 238 -17.52 -8.24 -5.91
CA PHE A 238 -16.45 -7.71 -5.08
C PHE A 238 -16.83 -6.30 -4.64
N THR A 239 -16.63 -5.97 -3.38
CA THR A 239 -16.88 -4.64 -2.81
C THR A 239 -15.56 -3.95 -2.52
N VAL A 240 -15.40 -2.70 -2.98
CA VAL A 240 -14.26 -1.84 -2.63
C VAL A 240 -14.56 -1.15 -1.30
N THR A 241 -13.60 -1.20 -0.36
CA THR A 241 -13.63 -0.35 0.84
C THR A 241 -12.40 0.55 0.82
N ALA A 242 -12.62 1.85 0.90
CA ALA A 242 -11.58 2.88 0.81
C ALA A 242 -11.70 3.91 1.94
N THR A 243 -10.57 4.33 2.49
CA THR A 243 -10.49 5.38 3.52
C THR A 243 -9.37 6.34 3.12
N GLY A 244 -9.61 7.65 3.22
CA GLY A 244 -8.64 8.68 2.83
C GLY A 244 -8.31 8.74 1.32
N VAL A 245 -9.05 8.01 0.48
CA VAL A 245 -8.90 7.92 -0.97
C VAL A 245 -10.24 8.27 -1.61
N LYS A 246 -10.24 9.17 -2.61
CA LYS A 246 -11.46 9.61 -3.30
C LYS A 246 -11.85 8.69 -4.46
N ASP A 247 -10.89 8.42 -5.34
CA ASP A 247 -11.07 7.62 -6.55
C ASP A 247 -10.16 6.39 -6.50
N VAL A 248 -10.77 5.19 -6.63
CA VAL A 248 -10.02 3.93 -6.70
C VAL A 248 -10.05 3.43 -8.14
N SER A 249 -8.93 3.59 -8.84
CA SER A 249 -8.77 3.04 -10.18
C SER A 249 -8.64 1.52 -10.12
N VAL A 250 -9.43 0.82 -10.94
CA VAL A 250 -9.38 -0.63 -11.12
C VAL A 250 -8.80 -1.01 -12.48
N THR A 251 -7.82 -1.91 -12.46
CA THR A 251 -7.18 -2.46 -13.66
C THR A 251 -7.10 -3.98 -13.58
N THR A 252 -7.10 -4.65 -14.73
CA THR A 252 -6.90 -6.09 -14.84
C THR A 252 -5.97 -6.39 -16.01
N GLY A 253 -5.18 -7.46 -15.91
CA GLY A 253 -4.33 -7.91 -17.01
C GLY A 253 -5.10 -8.65 -18.11
N ASN A 254 -6.13 -9.41 -17.72
CA ASN A 254 -6.98 -10.22 -18.60
C ASN A 254 -8.46 -10.05 -18.19
N GLY A 255 -9.39 -10.20 -19.14
CA GLY A 255 -10.82 -10.00 -18.89
C GLY A 255 -11.21 -8.53 -18.70
N GLN A 256 -12.38 -8.29 -18.13
CA GLN A 256 -12.96 -6.97 -17.89
C GLN A 256 -13.48 -6.86 -16.44
N VAL A 257 -13.29 -5.69 -15.85
CA VAL A 257 -13.96 -5.28 -14.61
C VAL A 257 -15.27 -4.60 -14.99
N VAL A 258 -16.40 -5.05 -14.45
CA VAL A 258 -17.74 -4.58 -14.84
C VAL A 258 -18.64 -4.28 -13.64
N ASP A 259 -19.66 -3.46 -13.85
CA ASP A 259 -20.71 -3.16 -12.87
C ASP A 259 -21.81 -4.26 -12.79
N ALA A 260 -22.88 -3.96 -12.05
CA ALA A 260 -24.03 -4.84 -11.89
C ALA A 260 -24.77 -5.11 -13.22
N ASP A 261 -24.82 -4.12 -14.13
CA ASP A 261 -25.41 -4.26 -15.46
C ASP A 261 -24.51 -5.10 -16.38
N GLY A 262 -23.19 -5.10 -16.13
CA GLY A 262 -22.16 -5.70 -16.98
C GLY A 262 -21.46 -4.69 -17.89
N LYS A 263 -21.58 -3.39 -17.62
CA LYS A 263 -20.83 -2.33 -18.31
C LYS A 263 -19.41 -2.24 -17.75
N PRO A 264 -18.38 -1.98 -18.57
CA PRO A 264 -17.01 -1.82 -18.07
C PRO A 264 -16.85 -0.66 -17.08
N VAL A 265 -16.06 -0.87 -16.02
CA VAL A 265 -15.72 0.16 -15.02
C VAL A 265 -14.21 0.23 -14.81
N THR A 266 -13.69 1.45 -14.62
CA THR A 266 -12.25 1.73 -14.42
C THR A 266 -11.95 2.58 -13.18
N SER A 267 -12.98 3.14 -12.55
CA SER A 267 -12.92 3.85 -11.28
C SER A 267 -14.10 3.42 -10.40
N LEU A 268 -13.86 3.31 -9.09
CA LEU A 268 -14.83 2.92 -8.07
C LEU A 268 -14.65 3.79 -6.82
N GLY A 269 -15.76 4.08 -6.14
CA GLY A 269 -15.80 4.73 -4.84
C GLY A 269 -15.79 3.75 -3.66
N ASN A 270 -15.87 4.30 -2.45
CA ASN A 270 -16.01 3.51 -1.23
C ASN A 270 -17.41 2.88 -1.12
N GLY A 271 -17.47 1.56 -1.02
CA GLY A 271 -18.72 0.79 -0.95
C GLY A 271 -19.20 0.26 -2.31
N ASP A 272 -18.60 0.69 -3.41
CA ASP A 272 -18.98 0.26 -4.76
C ASP A 272 -18.68 -1.22 -5.00
N LYS A 273 -19.47 -1.81 -5.90
CA LYS A 273 -19.39 -3.23 -6.25
C LYS A 273 -19.01 -3.43 -7.72
N PHE A 274 -18.15 -4.40 -7.96
CA PHE A 274 -17.75 -4.83 -9.28
C PHE A 274 -17.76 -6.35 -9.43
N TRP A 275 -17.75 -6.81 -10.67
CA TRP A 275 -17.61 -8.19 -11.08
C TRP A 275 -16.47 -8.30 -12.09
N VAL A 276 -15.96 -9.51 -12.29
CA VAL A 276 -14.98 -9.82 -13.32
C VAL A 276 -15.63 -10.71 -14.36
N LYS A 277 -15.48 -10.36 -15.64
CA LYS A 277 -15.92 -11.15 -16.78
C LYS A 277 -14.74 -11.50 -17.68
N THR A 278 -14.63 -12.75 -18.11
CA THR A 278 -13.63 -13.21 -19.08
C THR A 278 -14.16 -14.44 -19.81
N ASP A 279 -13.88 -14.53 -21.11
CA ASP A 279 -14.22 -15.71 -21.93
C ASP A 279 -13.06 -16.72 -21.97
N SER A 280 -11.91 -16.38 -21.35
CA SER A 280 -10.75 -17.26 -21.20
C SER A 280 -10.70 -17.87 -19.79
N ALA A 281 -10.50 -19.18 -19.72
CA ALA A 281 -10.21 -19.90 -18.48
C ALA A 281 -8.79 -19.57 -17.97
N GLY A 282 -8.58 -19.65 -16.66
CA GLY A 282 -7.33 -19.32 -15.98
C GLY A 282 -7.54 -18.39 -14.79
N SER A 283 -6.49 -17.66 -14.42
CA SER A 283 -6.51 -16.72 -13.29
C SER A 283 -6.56 -15.28 -13.80
N VAL A 284 -7.53 -14.50 -13.31
CA VAL A 284 -7.61 -13.05 -13.53
C VAL A 284 -7.26 -12.34 -12.23
N THR A 285 -6.31 -11.41 -12.26
CA THR A 285 -5.97 -10.56 -11.11
C THR A 285 -6.38 -9.12 -11.39
N VAL A 286 -7.27 -8.59 -10.56
CA VAL A 286 -7.67 -7.19 -10.55
C VAL A 286 -6.86 -6.46 -9.48
N THR A 287 -6.34 -5.28 -9.84
CA THR A 287 -5.70 -4.34 -8.91
C THR A 287 -6.60 -3.14 -8.74
N ALA A 288 -7.04 -2.86 -7.51
CA ALA A 288 -7.72 -1.62 -7.15
C ALA A 288 -6.72 -0.72 -6.43
N SER A 289 -6.54 0.52 -6.88
CA SER A 289 -5.61 1.45 -6.22
C SER A 289 -5.94 2.92 -6.43
N GLY A 290 -5.57 3.75 -5.47
CA GLY A 290 -5.74 5.20 -5.53
C GLY A 290 -4.68 5.92 -4.72
N ASN A 291 -4.64 7.24 -4.88
CA ASN A 291 -3.78 8.10 -4.07
C ASN A 291 -4.57 8.57 -2.86
N GLY A 292 -4.03 8.35 -1.66
CA GLY A 292 -4.58 8.83 -0.40
C GLY A 292 -3.64 9.81 0.28
N ALA A 293 -4.23 10.72 1.06
CA ALA A 293 -3.49 11.59 1.95
C ALA A 293 -3.00 10.78 3.16
N LEU A 294 -1.69 10.71 3.37
CA LEU A 294 -1.08 10.22 4.60
C LEU A 294 -0.85 11.44 5.52
N PRO A 295 -1.63 11.60 6.60
CA PRO A 295 -1.70 12.84 7.36
C PRO A 295 -0.49 13.07 8.28
N THR A 296 -0.27 14.33 8.64
CA THR A 296 0.63 14.71 9.76
C THR A 296 0.23 13.94 11.01
N GLY A 297 1.22 13.40 11.74
CA GLY A 297 0.98 12.46 12.85
C GLY A 297 1.16 10.98 12.54
N SER A 298 1.34 10.62 11.27
CA SER A 298 1.65 9.25 10.87
C SER A 298 3.03 8.85 11.40
N VAL A 299 3.12 7.77 12.19
CA VAL A 299 4.38 7.29 12.79
C VAL A 299 5.12 6.38 11.82
N PHE A 300 6.45 6.45 11.81
CA PHE A 300 7.36 5.73 10.93
C PHE A 300 8.46 5.03 11.73
N MET A 301 8.69 3.74 11.43
CA MET A 301 9.61 2.86 12.15
C MET A 301 10.45 2.03 11.15
N VAL A 302 11.69 1.68 11.52
CA VAL A 302 12.49 0.72 10.74
C VAL A 302 11.99 -0.69 11.08
N LYS A 303 11.44 -1.37 10.07
CA LYS A 303 10.78 -2.68 10.22
C LYS A 303 11.78 -3.77 10.65
N GLY A 304 11.45 -4.50 11.72
CA GLY A 304 12.32 -5.50 12.34
C GLY A 304 13.42 -4.93 13.24
N HIS A 305 13.51 -3.61 13.36
CA HIS A 305 14.51 -2.87 14.12
C HIS A 305 13.84 -1.75 14.94
N GLU A 306 12.62 -2.00 15.42
CA GLU A 306 11.72 -1.00 16.02
C GLU A 306 12.28 -0.29 17.26
N ASN A 307 13.29 -0.89 17.92
CA ASN A 307 13.97 -0.38 19.10
C ASN A 307 15.50 -0.19 18.89
N GLU A 308 15.97 -0.17 17.64
CA GLU A 308 17.39 0.11 17.32
C GLU A 308 17.58 1.51 16.72
N PHE A 309 16.55 2.05 16.07
CA PHE A 309 16.54 3.36 15.45
C PHE A 309 15.45 4.24 16.06
N GLN A 310 15.67 5.55 16.08
CA GLN A 310 14.65 6.50 16.50
C GLN A 310 13.41 6.36 15.61
N LYS A 311 12.25 6.51 16.22
CA LYS A 311 10.96 6.54 15.56
C LYS A 311 10.73 7.95 15.04
N LEU A 312 10.12 8.07 13.86
CA LEU A 312 9.81 9.34 13.22
C LEU A 312 8.30 9.57 13.19
N ILE A 313 7.87 10.82 13.11
CA ILE A 313 6.48 11.20 12.86
C ILE A 313 6.41 12.21 11.73
N LEU A 314 5.45 12.02 10.81
CA LEU A 314 5.28 12.90 9.66
C LEU A 314 4.80 14.28 10.13
N ALA A 315 5.47 15.34 9.69
CA ALA A 315 5.21 16.71 10.15
C ALA A 315 4.11 17.43 9.36
N ASP A 316 3.80 16.96 8.15
CA ASP A 316 2.78 17.50 7.23
C ASP A 316 2.08 16.35 6.48
N THR A 317 1.15 16.64 5.58
CA THR A 317 0.48 15.63 4.77
C THR A 317 1.32 15.20 3.55
N ALA A 318 1.63 13.91 3.45
CA ALA A 318 2.18 13.28 2.25
C ALA A 318 1.08 12.70 1.35
N THR A 319 1.36 12.53 0.06
CA THR A 319 0.51 11.71 -0.82
C THR A 319 1.09 10.32 -0.93
N GLN A 320 0.28 9.28 -0.78
CA GLN A 320 0.72 7.89 -0.91
C GLN A 320 -0.22 7.04 -1.78
N LYS A 321 0.36 6.16 -2.59
CA LYS A 321 -0.40 5.21 -3.41
C LYS A 321 -0.73 3.97 -2.58
N VAL A 322 -2.01 3.71 -2.42
CA VAL A 322 -2.54 2.54 -1.68
C VAL A 322 -3.42 1.71 -2.60
N GLY A 323 -3.63 0.44 -2.26
CA GLY A 323 -4.35 -0.48 -3.13
C GLY A 323 -4.37 -1.90 -2.61
N ALA A 324 -5.25 -2.70 -3.18
CA ALA A 324 -5.38 -4.13 -2.92
C ALA A 324 -5.53 -4.90 -4.23
N THR A 325 -5.25 -6.20 -4.17
CA THR A 325 -5.40 -7.12 -5.30
C THR A 325 -6.42 -8.18 -4.96
N VAL A 326 -7.22 -8.58 -5.95
CA VAL A 326 -8.15 -9.71 -5.85
C VAL A 326 -7.93 -10.62 -7.05
N THR A 327 -8.04 -11.93 -6.82
CA THR A 327 -7.89 -12.91 -7.89
C THR A 327 -9.14 -13.77 -8.06
N VAL A 328 -9.50 -13.95 -9.33
CA VAL A 328 -10.65 -14.69 -9.79
C VAL A 328 -10.17 -15.90 -10.57
N THR A 329 -10.58 -17.10 -10.15
CA THR A 329 -10.25 -18.34 -10.85
C THR A 329 -11.40 -18.72 -11.77
N VAL A 330 -11.14 -18.77 -13.07
CA VAL A 330 -12.17 -19.04 -14.08
C VAL A 330 -11.91 -20.39 -14.74
N THR A 331 -12.88 -21.29 -14.67
CA THR A 331 -12.85 -22.58 -15.38
C THR A 331 -13.60 -22.49 -16.71
N ALA A 332 -13.27 -23.34 -17.67
CA ALA A 332 -14.07 -23.43 -18.90
C ALA A 332 -15.52 -23.80 -18.54
N GLN A 333 -16.50 -23.12 -19.12
CA GLN A 333 -17.90 -23.48 -18.94
C GLN A 333 -18.14 -24.88 -19.51
N PRO A 334 -18.80 -25.80 -18.78
CA PRO A 334 -19.14 -27.12 -19.30
C PRO A 334 -19.94 -26.98 -20.60
N SER A 335 -19.41 -27.52 -21.70
CA SER A 335 -20.16 -27.57 -22.95
C SER A 335 -21.35 -28.51 -22.74
N ALA A 336 -22.57 -28.00 -22.93
CA ALA A 336 -23.77 -28.82 -22.95
C ALA A 336 -23.71 -29.74 -24.17
N SER A 337 -23.20 -30.96 -23.95
CA SER A 337 -23.06 -31.96 -25.01
C SER A 337 -24.44 -32.22 -25.61
N PRO A 338 -24.63 -32.09 -26.94
CA PRO A 338 -25.93 -32.30 -27.55
C PRO A 338 -26.33 -33.75 -27.30
N THR A 339 -27.44 -33.95 -26.57
CA THR A 339 -28.02 -35.27 -26.38
C THR A 339 -28.30 -35.84 -27.76
N THR A 340 -27.53 -36.86 -28.15
CA THR A 340 -27.66 -37.49 -29.46
C THR A 340 -29.05 -38.08 -29.54
N ALA A 341 -29.85 -37.63 -30.51
CA ALA A 341 -31.17 -38.20 -30.76
C ALA A 341 -31.01 -39.71 -30.98
N ALA A 342 -31.81 -40.51 -30.28
CA ALA A 342 -31.70 -41.96 -30.31
C ALA A 342 -31.91 -42.47 -31.76
N PRO A 343 -31.10 -43.45 -32.23
CA PRO A 343 -31.33 -44.05 -33.54
C PRO A 343 -32.59 -44.91 -33.49
N SER A 344 -33.54 -44.68 -34.41
CA SER A 344 -34.75 -45.50 -34.51
C SER A 344 -35.14 -45.76 -35.98
N ALA A 345 -35.28 -47.06 -36.29
CA ALA A 345 -35.91 -47.64 -37.48
C ALA A 345 -35.24 -47.44 -38.86
N SER A 346 -34.35 -48.39 -39.17
CA SER A 346 -34.34 -49.29 -40.35
C SER A 346 -35.36 -49.06 -41.49
N PRO A 347 -34.99 -49.23 -42.78
CA PRO A 347 -35.86 -48.96 -43.93
C PRO A 347 -36.96 -50.02 -44.14
N SER A 348 -37.98 -49.65 -44.91
CA SER A 348 -38.94 -50.58 -45.54
C SER A 348 -38.96 -50.36 -47.05
N GLU A 349 -39.11 -51.44 -47.80
CA GLU A 349 -38.94 -51.51 -49.25
C GLU A 349 -40.20 -51.13 -50.06
N THR A 350 -40.09 -51.23 -51.39
CA THR A 350 -41.15 -51.66 -52.33
C THR A 350 -41.97 -50.59 -53.09
N SER A 351 -41.44 -50.25 -54.28
CA SER A 351 -42.08 -50.44 -55.61
C SER A 351 -42.81 -49.29 -56.35
N ALA A 352 -42.80 -49.47 -57.68
CA ALA A 352 -43.66 -48.92 -58.75
C ALA A 352 -43.35 -47.52 -59.35
N ALA A 353 -42.60 -47.54 -60.46
CA ALA A 353 -42.87 -46.73 -61.68
C ALA A 353 -44.11 -47.33 -62.43
N PRO A 354 -44.68 -46.75 -63.53
CA PRO A 354 -44.12 -45.72 -64.44
C PRO A 354 -45.10 -44.65 -65.02
N ALA A 355 -44.55 -43.58 -65.64
CA ALA A 355 -44.99 -42.98 -66.93
C ALA A 355 -44.11 -41.77 -67.34
N SER A 356 -44.14 -41.40 -68.63
CA SER A 356 -43.25 -40.44 -69.34
C SER A 356 -44.07 -39.25 -69.91
N PRO A 357 -43.56 -38.36 -70.80
CA PRO A 357 -42.32 -37.56 -70.83
C PRO A 357 -42.56 -36.04 -71.09
N SER A 358 -41.52 -35.19 -71.03
CA SER A 358 -41.30 -34.14 -72.08
C SER A 358 -39.94 -33.41 -72.01
N ALA A 359 -39.14 -33.66 -73.06
CA ALA A 359 -38.47 -32.69 -73.94
C ALA A 359 -37.54 -31.55 -73.42
N SER A 360 -36.30 -31.62 -73.93
CA SER A 360 -35.50 -30.51 -74.52
C SER A 360 -34.67 -29.58 -73.62
N GLY A 361 -33.35 -29.57 -73.86
CA GLY A 361 -32.40 -28.63 -73.26
C GLY A 361 -30.93 -29.01 -73.49
N THR A 362 -30.46 -28.96 -74.74
CA THR A 362 -29.09 -29.37 -75.12
C THR A 362 -28.05 -28.23 -74.97
N ALA A 363 -26.82 -28.63 -74.63
CA ALA A 363 -25.54 -27.92 -74.76
C ALA A 363 -25.16 -26.84 -73.72
N GLY A 364 -23.86 -26.83 -73.37
CA GLY A 364 -23.19 -25.76 -72.63
C GLY A 364 -22.20 -26.26 -71.57
N GLY A 365 -21.04 -26.76 -71.98
CA GLY A 365 -19.98 -27.16 -71.03
C GLY A 365 -19.25 -25.96 -70.41
N GLY A 366 -18.69 -26.13 -69.21
CA GLY A 366 -17.95 -25.06 -68.52
C GLY A 366 -17.44 -25.43 -67.12
N LEU A 367 -16.35 -26.20 -67.05
CA LEU A 367 -15.47 -26.32 -65.88
C LEU A 367 -14.08 -25.78 -66.27
N PRO A 368 -13.20 -25.41 -65.31
CA PRO A 368 -13.43 -25.00 -63.92
C PRO A 368 -12.76 -23.63 -63.60
N VAL A 369 -13.08 -23.02 -62.46
CA VAL A 369 -12.23 -21.97 -61.86
C VAL A 369 -12.02 -22.24 -60.37
N THR A 370 -10.90 -22.89 -60.05
CA THR A 370 -10.36 -22.99 -58.68
C THR A 370 -9.47 -21.78 -58.40
N GLY A 371 -9.83 -20.96 -57.41
CA GLY A 371 -9.09 -19.74 -57.04
C GLY A 371 -8.59 -19.75 -55.60
N THR A 372 -7.45 -20.39 -55.34
CA THR A 372 -6.75 -20.32 -54.06
C THR A 372 -5.63 -19.27 -54.09
N SER A 373 -5.69 -18.25 -53.24
CA SER A 373 -4.50 -17.46 -52.85
C SER A 373 -4.69 -16.64 -51.56
N LEU A 374 -3.92 -17.00 -50.54
CA LEU A 374 -3.45 -16.13 -49.44
C LEU A 374 -2.04 -15.59 -49.83
N PRO A 375 -1.41 -14.71 -49.04
CA PRO A 375 -1.87 -13.40 -48.58
C PRO A 375 -0.84 -12.29 -48.95
N ILE A 376 -1.17 -11.01 -48.80
CA ILE A 376 -0.18 -9.90 -48.85
C ILE A 376 -0.24 -9.09 -47.56
N ILE A 377 0.88 -9.06 -46.84
CA ILE A 377 1.11 -8.24 -45.64
C ILE A 377 1.76 -6.93 -46.09
N ILE A 378 1.16 -5.79 -45.72
CA ILE A 378 1.77 -4.47 -45.89
C ILE A 378 2.61 -4.17 -44.65
N GLY A 379 3.90 -3.88 -44.83
CA GLY A 379 4.79 -3.46 -43.76
C GLY A 379 5.58 -2.21 -44.14
N VAL A 380 5.33 -1.09 -43.44
CA VAL A 380 6.24 0.07 -43.32
C VAL A 380 6.00 0.76 -41.97
N ALA A 381 6.92 0.62 -41.00
CA ALA A 381 7.07 1.54 -39.86
C ALA A 381 8.32 1.27 -38.99
N LEU A 382 9.46 0.86 -39.58
CA LEU A 382 10.67 0.48 -38.82
C LEU A 382 11.88 1.42 -39.06
N VAL A 383 11.62 2.73 -39.24
CA VAL A 383 12.63 3.71 -39.66
C VAL A 383 12.82 4.89 -38.68
N LEU A 384 11.95 5.07 -37.68
CA LEU A 384 11.95 6.28 -36.80
C LEU A 384 12.39 6.08 -35.34
N LEU A 385 12.96 4.94 -34.95
CA LEU A 385 13.49 4.75 -33.57
C LEU A 385 14.99 4.39 -33.48
N VAL A 386 15.64 3.94 -34.56
CA VAL A 386 17.09 3.67 -34.54
C VAL A 386 17.91 4.97 -34.59
N GLY A 387 17.39 6.03 -35.22
CA GLY A 387 18.06 7.34 -35.26
C GLY A 387 18.04 8.13 -33.95
N GLY A 388 17.07 7.89 -33.06
CA GLY A 388 16.89 8.66 -31.82
C GLY A 388 17.90 8.33 -30.72
N GLY A 389 18.36 7.07 -30.64
CA GLY A 389 19.25 6.61 -29.56
C GLY A 389 20.66 7.21 -29.60
N ALA A 390 21.22 7.41 -30.79
CA ALA A 390 22.60 7.88 -30.97
C ALA A 390 22.80 9.34 -30.52
N ALA A 391 21.79 10.20 -30.70
CA ALA A 391 21.87 11.62 -30.33
C ALA A 391 21.90 11.84 -28.81
N VAL A 392 21.10 11.08 -28.05
CA VAL A 392 21.02 11.20 -26.58
C VAL A 392 22.33 10.74 -25.90
N PHE A 393 23.00 9.73 -26.47
CA PHE A 393 24.27 9.24 -25.92
C PHE A 393 25.42 10.26 -26.04
N MET A 394 25.48 11.03 -27.14
CA MET A 394 26.48 12.12 -27.27
C MET A 394 26.20 13.32 -26.37
N ALA A 395 24.92 13.67 -26.14
CA ALA A 395 24.57 14.79 -25.25
C ALA A 395 24.99 14.52 -23.78
N ARG A 396 24.91 13.26 -23.32
CA ARG A 396 25.26 12.89 -21.94
C ARG A 396 26.77 12.93 -21.65
N ARG A 397 27.64 12.82 -22.67
CA ARG A 397 29.11 12.87 -22.50
C ARG A 397 29.67 14.29 -22.36
N ARG A 398 28.89 15.34 -22.70
CA ARG A 398 29.32 16.76 -22.64
C ARG A 398 29.00 17.49 -21.33
N ARG A 399 28.42 16.82 -20.32
CA ARG A 399 28.11 17.41 -18.99
C ARG A 399 28.90 16.77 -17.82
N LEU A 400 30.02 16.11 -18.11
CA LEU A 400 30.91 15.50 -17.10
C LEU A 400 32.36 16.02 -17.21
N THR A 401 32.55 17.14 -17.90
CA THR A 401 33.77 17.95 -17.87
C THR A 401 33.37 19.42 -17.79
N HIS A 402 32.96 19.83 -16.60
CA HIS A 402 33.09 21.19 -16.05
C HIS A 402 32.80 21.13 -14.55
#